data_AF-A0A1H2HNZ6-F1
#
_entry.id   AF-A0A1H2HNZ6-F1
#
_cell.length_a   1.000
_cell.length_b   1.000
_cell.length_c   1.000
_cell.angle_alpha   90.00
_cell.angle_beta   90.00
_cell.angle_gamma   90.00
#
_symmetry.space_group_name_H-M   'P 1'
#
loop_
_entity.id
_entity.type
_entity.pdbx_description
1 polymer ?
#
loop_
_entity_poly.entity_id
_entity_poly.type
_entity_poly.pdbx_seq_one_letter_code
_entity_poly.pdbx_strand_id
1 'polypeptide(L)'
;MADPRSERSAQKLADAQIELLLEQPGKTPTVEQVLQRAGVARATFYRHFTDLDALLAWQVERMLDAISASIDWSSHVQEGLFSGRVTRAVLEHALARPDVYRLFVTGQAGAVPMDRLFSRFYQASLAFQKQRCAQLGIQPGAPLEVICSSLSGQLIGMLRWMLQSPTEVNREQAVSWMRQMFLYGVQQFLEPAESIPGVPHN
;
A
#
# COMPACT_ATOMS: atom_id res chain seq x y z
N MET A 1 8.63 -23.84 12.80
CA MET A 1 9.71 -23.06 12.16
C MET A 1 9.73 -23.41 10.68
N ALA A 2 9.56 -22.41 9.80
CA ALA A 2 9.67 -22.61 8.36
C ALA A 2 11.12 -22.93 7.96
N ASP A 3 11.32 -23.76 6.94
CA ASP A 3 12.64 -24.12 6.43
C ASP A 3 13.28 -22.90 5.72
N PRO A 4 14.45 -22.41 6.16
CA PRO A 4 15.14 -21.28 5.52
C PRO A 4 15.44 -21.51 4.02
N ARG A 5 15.56 -22.78 3.59
CA ARG A 5 15.75 -23.11 2.17
C ARG A 5 14.47 -22.91 1.36
N SER A 6 13.33 -23.26 1.94
CA SER A 6 12.02 -23.05 1.33
C SER A 6 11.74 -21.55 1.12
N GLU A 7 12.04 -20.73 2.12
CA GLU A 7 11.81 -19.28 2.03
C GLU A 7 12.72 -18.61 0.99
N ARG A 8 13.98 -19.04 0.88
CA ARG A 8 14.89 -18.57 -0.17
C ARG A 8 14.40 -18.94 -1.57
N SER A 9 13.87 -20.15 -1.76
CA SER A 9 13.30 -20.56 -3.06
C SER A 9 12.05 -19.76 -3.41
N ALA A 10 11.17 -19.51 -2.44
CA ALA A 10 10.00 -18.66 -2.64
C ALA A 10 10.38 -17.22 -3.01
N GLN A 11 11.40 -16.65 -2.37
CA GLN A 11 11.89 -15.32 -2.71
C GLN A 11 12.42 -15.25 -4.14
N LYS A 12 13.25 -16.22 -4.56
CA LYS A 12 13.76 -16.27 -5.95
C LYS A 12 12.65 -16.34 -6.99
N LEU A 13 11.60 -17.10 -6.71
CA LEU A 13 10.42 -17.19 -7.60
C LEU A 13 9.69 -15.85 -7.68
N ALA A 14 9.48 -15.19 -6.54
CA ALA A 14 8.79 -13.90 -6.47
C ALA A 14 9.58 -12.78 -7.18
N ASP A 15 10.89 -12.74 -6.98
CA ASP A 15 11.77 -11.78 -7.66
C ASP A 15 11.72 -11.99 -9.18
N ALA A 16 11.84 -13.24 -9.65
CA ALA A 16 11.73 -13.58 -11.06
C ALA A 16 10.36 -13.19 -11.66
N GLN A 17 9.27 -13.35 -10.92
CA GLN A 17 7.94 -12.94 -11.37
C GLN A 17 7.84 -11.42 -11.55
N ILE A 18 8.35 -10.63 -10.60
CA ILE A 18 8.36 -9.16 -10.69
C ILE A 18 9.25 -8.68 -11.82
N GLU A 19 10.45 -9.24 -11.98
CA GLU A 19 11.34 -8.91 -13.09
C GLU A 19 10.65 -9.10 -14.45
N LEU A 20 9.99 -10.24 -14.66
CA LEU A 20 9.27 -10.51 -15.90
C LEU A 20 8.09 -9.54 -16.13
N LEU A 21 7.37 -9.19 -15.07
CA LEU A 21 6.27 -8.21 -15.15
C LEU A 21 6.79 -6.78 -15.44
N LEU A 22 7.97 -6.42 -14.94
CA LEU A 22 8.61 -5.14 -15.23
C LEU A 22 9.19 -5.08 -16.65
N GLU A 23 9.74 -6.19 -17.15
CA GLU A 23 10.24 -6.31 -18.52
C GLU A 23 9.11 -6.17 -19.55
N GLN A 24 7.91 -6.69 -19.26
CA GLN A 24 6.76 -6.65 -20.16
C GLN A 24 5.46 -6.28 -19.42
N PRO A 25 5.28 -5.01 -19.02
CA PRO A 25 4.11 -4.58 -18.26
C PRO A 25 2.79 -4.90 -18.98
N GLY A 26 1.83 -5.46 -18.25
CA GLY A 26 0.53 -5.86 -18.80
C GLY A 26 0.52 -7.22 -19.51
N LYS A 27 1.66 -7.91 -19.60
CA LYS A 27 1.70 -9.32 -20.01
C LYS A 27 1.92 -10.22 -18.80
N THR A 28 1.03 -11.19 -18.63
CA THR A 28 1.15 -12.18 -17.56
C THR A 28 2.22 -13.22 -17.94
N PRO A 29 3.28 -13.39 -17.13
CA PRO A 29 4.28 -14.44 -17.37
C PRO A 29 3.67 -15.83 -17.16
N THR A 30 4.27 -16.86 -17.77
CA THR A 30 3.90 -18.25 -17.48
C THR A 30 4.69 -18.81 -16.29
N VAL A 31 4.18 -19.87 -15.66
CA VAL A 31 4.89 -20.56 -14.58
C VAL A 31 6.27 -21.04 -15.07
N GLU A 32 6.35 -21.57 -16.29
CA GLU A 32 7.61 -22.02 -16.90
C GLU A 32 8.64 -20.89 -17.04
N GLN A 33 8.23 -19.70 -17.47
CA GLN A 33 9.12 -18.54 -17.58
C GLN A 33 9.68 -18.14 -16.22
N VAL A 34 8.82 -18.10 -15.19
CA VAL A 34 9.23 -17.77 -13.81
C VAL A 34 10.19 -18.83 -13.27
N LEU A 35 9.88 -20.12 -13.46
CA LEU A 35 10.75 -21.23 -13.04
C LEU A 35 12.14 -21.16 -13.70
N GLN A 36 12.17 -20.93 -15.01
CA GLN A 36 13.40 -20.83 -15.78
C GLN A 36 14.25 -19.66 -15.28
N ARG A 37 13.65 -18.49 -15.07
CA ARG A 37 14.34 -17.29 -14.58
C ARG A 37 14.86 -17.46 -13.16
N ALA A 38 14.05 -18.04 -12.27
CA ALA A 38 14.42 -18.25 -10.88
C ALA A 38 15.47 -19.36 -10.67
N GLY A 39 15.65 -20.26 -11.66
CA GLY A 39 16.49 -21.44 -11.53
C GLY A 39 15.96 -22.41 -10.46
N VAL A 40 14.64 -22.53 -10.33
CA VAL A 40 13.97 -23.36 -9.32
C VAL A 40 13.20 -24.48 -10.00
N ALA A 41 13.24 -25.68 -9.42
CA ALA A 41 12.52 -26.84 -9.96
C ALA A 41 10.99 -26.67 -9.85
N ARG A 42 10.25 -27.16 -10.86
CA ARG A 42 8.78 -27.12 -10.90
C ARG A 42 8.13 -27.72 -9.65
N ALA A 43 8.65 -28.85 -9.17
CA ALA A 43 8.16 -29.51 -7.96
C ALA A 43 8.30 -28.64 -6.69
N THR A 44 9.28 -27.74 -6.66
CA THR A 44 9.45 -26.77 -5.57
C THR A 44 8.39 -25.67 -5.63
N PHE A 45 8.04 -25.19 -6.82
CA PHE A 45 6.97 -24.20 -6.97
C PHE A 45 5.62 -24.74 -6.50
N TYR A 46 5.19 -25.88 -7.01
CA TYR A 46 3.88 -26.46 -6.66
C TYR A 46 3.80 -27.00 -5.22
N ARG A 47 4.94 -27.09 -4.51
CA ARG A 47 4.94 -27.34 -3.07
C ARG A 47 4.46 -26.13 -2.28
N HIS A 48 4.63 -24.93 -2.81
CA HIS A 48 4.40 -23.67 -2.10
C HIS A 48 3.23 -22.87 -2.67
N PHE A 49 3.00 -22.96 -3.98
CA PHE A 49 2.07 -22.09 -4.68
C PHE A 49 1.22 -22.91 -5.65
N THR A 50 -0.08 -22.61 -5.69
CA THR A 50 -1.02 -23.21 -6.66
C THR A 50 -0.81 -22.64 -8.06
N ASP A 51 -0.46 -21.36 -8.13
CA ASP A 51 -0.34 -20.56 -9.34
C ASP A 51 0.49 -19.29 -9.06
N LEU A 52 0.63 -18.46 -10.10
CA LEU A 52 1.39 -17.20 -10.03
C LEU A 52 0.69 -16.12 -9.20
N ASP A 53 -0.64 -16.17 -9.07
CA ASP A 53 -1.38 -15.23 -8.25
C ASP A 53 -1.15 -15.50 -6.75
N ALA A 54 -1.05 -16.78 -6.37
CA ALA A 54 -0.66 -17.18 -5.02
C ALA A 54 0.77 -16.76 -4.67
N LEU A 55 1.71 -16.88 -5.62
CA LEU A 55 3.09 -16.38 -5.46
C LEU A 55 3.11 -14.85 -5.28
N LEU A 56 2.36 -14.14 -6.12
CA LEU A 56 2.28 -12.69 -6.07
C LEU A 56 1.63 -12.19 -4.78
N ALA A 57 0.54 -12.84 -4.33
CA ALA A 57 -0.09 -12.56 -3.05
C ALA A 57 0.90 -12.73 -1.89
N TRP A 58 1.65 -13.83 -1.88
CA TRP A 58 2.68 -14.07 -0.87
C TRP A 58 3.75 -12.97 -0.83
N GLN A 59 4.20 -12.50 -1.99
CA GLN A 59 5.17 -11.42 -2.07
C GLN A 59 4.62 -10.10 -1.54
N VAL A 60 3.38 -9.76 -1.90
CA VAL A 60 2.71 -8.53 -1.45
C VAL A 60 2.50 -8.56 0.07
N GLU A 61 2.10 -9.70 0.64
CA GLU A 61 1.96 -9.86 2.09
C GLU A 61 3.32 -9.69 2.81
N ARG A 62 4.41 -10.26 2.29
CA ARG A 62 5.75 -10.07 2.88
C ARG A 62 6.22 -8.63 2.84
N MET A 63 5.93 -7.92 1.75
CA MET A 63 6.20 -6.49 1.64
C MET A 63 5.40 -5.70 2.69
N LEU A 64 4.12 -6.02 2.84
CA LEU A 64 3.24 -5.39 3.83
C LEU A 64 3.68 -5.68 5.27
N ASP A 65 4.17 -6.88 5.55
CA ASP A 65 4.74 -7.24 6.85
C ASP A 65 6.01 -6.43 7.15
N ALA A 66 6.88 -6.22 6.16
CA ALA A 66 8.07 -5.38 6.31
C ALA A 66 7.70 -3.91 6.61
N ILE A 67 6.67 -3.36 5.95
CA ILE A 67 6.16 -2.02 6.24
C ILE A 67 5.56 -1.97 7.66
N SER A 68 4.79 -2.97 8.04
CA SER A 68 4.22 -3.03 9.39
C SER A 68 5.30 -3.05 10.47
N ALA A 69 6.37 -3.84 10.25
CA ALA A 69 7.49 -3.95 11.17
C ALA A 69 8.36 -2.69 11.27
N SER A 70 8.34 -1.80 10.26
CA SER A 70 9.09 -0.54 10.29
C SER A 70 8.38 0.59 11.06
N ILE A 71 7.11 0.40 11.40
CA ILE A 71 6.31 1.40 12.10
C ILE A 71 6.44 1.21 13.63
N ASP A 72 6.68 2.30 14.36
CA ASP A 72 6.66 2.28 15.82
C ASP A 72 5.22 2.24 16.36
N TRP A 73 4.78 1.07 16.82
CA TRP A 73 3.47 0.82 17.45
C TRP A 73 3.46 1.09 18.96
N SER A 74 4.47 1.72 19.56
CA SER A 74 4.45 2.03 20.99
C SER A 74 3.79 3.38 21.33
N SER A 75 3.79 4.35 20.41
CA SER A 75 3.30 5.74 20.64
C SER A 75 1.77 5.93 20.54
N HIS A 76 1.00 4.85 20.46
CA HIS A 76 -0.35 4.82 19.88
C HIS A 76 -1.44 5.68 20.50
N VAL A 77 -1.40 5.93 21.80
CA VAL A 77 -2.58 6.46 22.50
C VAL A 77 -2.69 7.99 22.32
N GLN A 78 -1.55 8.67 22.14
CA GLN A 78 -1.46 10.13 22.22
C GLN A 78 -1.56 10.87 20.87
N GLU A 79 -1.33 10.20 19.72
CA GLU A 79 -1.17 10.86 18.41
C GLU A 79 -2.49 11.15 17.63
N GLY A 80 -3.66 10.94 18.22
CA GLY A 80 -4.96 11.22 17.58
C GLY A 80 -5.45 10.11 16.63
N LEU A 81 -6.56 10.37 15.92
CA LEU A 81 -7.24 9.37 15.05
C LEU A 81 -6.40 8.98 13.82
N PHE A 82 -5.56 9.88 13.33
CA PHE A 82 -4.72 9.67 12.16
C PHE A 82 -3.42 10.47 12.26
N SER A 83 -2.33 9.81 12.65
CA SER A 83 -1.03 10.46 12.83
C SER A 83 -0.19 10.58 11.55
N GLY A 84 -0.61 9.92 10.46
CA GLY A 84 0.11 9.90 9.19
C GLY A 84 1.33 8.95 9.15
N ARG A 85 1.65 8.27 10.26
CA ARG A 85 2.76 7.29 10.35
C ARG A 85 2.67 6.13 9.35
N VAL A 86 1.48 5.56 9.18
CA VAL A 86 1.25 4.43 8.26
C VAL A 86 1.44 4.93 6.83
N THR A 87 0.82 6.06 6.49
CA THR A 87 1.02 6.74 5.21
C THR A 87 2.48 7.01 4.92
N ARG A 88 3.22 7.54 5.88
CA ARG A 88 4.66 7.82 5.76
C ARG A 88 5.45 6.55 5.44
N ALA A 89 5.26 5.48 6.20
CA ALA A 89 5.97 4.22 5.99
C ALA A 89 5.63 3.57 4.63
N VAL A 90 4.35 3.63 4.22
CA VAL A 90 3.92 3.13 2.91
C VAL A 90 4.53 3.95 1.77
N LEU A 91 4.49 5.28 1.85
CA LEU A 91 5.08 6.15 0.84
C LEU A 91 6.60 6.00 0.79
N GLU A 92 7.28 5.86 1.93
CA GLU A 92 8.71 5.60 1.98
C GLU A 92 9.09 4.30 1.27
N HIS A 93 8.40 3.21 1.57
CA HIS A 93 8.66 1.93 0.94
C HIS A 93 8.33 1.94 -0.56
N ALA A 94 7.28 2.68 -0.95
CA ALA A 94 6.91 2.85 -2.36
C ALA A 94 7.93 3.67 -3.16
N LEU A 95 8.40 4.80 -2.60
CA LEU A 95 9.37 5.67 -3.25
C LEU A 95 10.77 5.03 -3.34
N ALA A 96 11.08 4.06 -2.48
CA ALA A 96 12.31 3.27 -2.60
C ALA A 96 12.26 2.25 -3.76
N ARG A 97 11.07 1.88 -4.25
CA ARG A 97 10.87 0.89 -5.34
C ARG A 97 9.70 1.29 -6.25
N PRO A 98 9.76 2.47 -6.90
CA PRO A 98 8.60 3.08 -7.53
C PRO A 98 8.02 2.23 -8.66
N ASP A 99 8.84 1.51 -9.42
CA ASP A 99 8.37 0.72 -10.56
C ASP A 99 7.55 -0.50 -10.13
N VAL A 100 7.95 -1.18 -9.06
CA VAL A 100 7.21 -2.31 -8.49
C VAL A 100 5.85 -1.85 -7.96
N TYR A 101 5.82 -0.73 -7.24
CA TYR A 101 4.56 -0.20 -6.73
C TYR A 101 3.68 0.34 -7.84
N ARG A 102 4.25 0.97 -8.88
CA ARG A 102 3.50 1.41 -10.06
C ARG A 102 2.85 0.22 -10.75
N LEU A 103 3.57 -0.87 -10.92
CA LEU A 103 3.03 -2.12 -11.47
C LEU A 103 1.82 -2.62 -10.67
N PHE A 104 1.89 -2.56 -9.34
CA PHE A 104 0.79 -2.95 -8.46
C PHE A 104 -0.41 -2.01 -8.58
N VAL A 105 -0.21 -0.69 -8.41
CA VAL A 105 -1.32 0.28 -8.34
C VAL A 105 -1.97 0.62 -9.68
N THR A 106 -1.34 0.24 -10.78
CA THR A 106 -1.91 0.37 -12.13
C THR A 106 -2.67 -0.87 -12.60
N GLY A 107 -2.59 -1.98 -11.86
CA GLY A 107 -3.19 -3.26 -12.24
C GLY A 107 -2.41 -4.02 -13.32
N GLN A 108 -1.20 -3.56 -13.68
CA GLN A 108 -0.35 -4.23 -14.67
C GLN A 108 0.16 -5.61 -14.20
N ALA A 109 0.15 -5.86 -12.89
CA ALA A 109 0.38 -7.18 -12.28
C ALA A 109 -0.91 -7.97 -11.99
N GLY A 110 -2.05 -7.55 -12.54
CA GLY A 110 -3.36 -8.12 -12.21
C GLY A 110 -3.99 -7.50 -10.95
N ALA A 111 -5.13 -8.06 -10.52
CA ALA A 111 -5.93 -7.50 -9.42
C ALA A 111 -5.38 -7.80 -8.02
N VAL A 112 -4.63 -8.90 -7.87
CA VAL A 112 -4.17 -9.43 -6.58
C VAL A 112 -3.40 -8.40 -5.75
N PRO A 113 -2.39 -7.67 -6.27
CA PRO A 113 -1.63 -6.73 -5.44
C PRO A 113 -2.50 -5.62 -4.86
N MET A 114 -3.40 -5.05 -5.65
CA MET A 114 -4.28 -3.97 -5.20
C MET A 114 -5.29 -4.43 -4.16
N ASP A 115 -5.89 -5.61 -4.36
CA ASP A 115 -6.80 -6.20 -3.39
C ASP A 115 -6.12 -6.47 -2.04
N ARG A 116 -4.90 -7.01 -2.08
CA ARG A 116 -4.09 -7.27 -0.88
C ARG A 116 -3.67 -5.98 -0.16
N LEU A 117 -3.19 -4.98 -0.90
CA LEU A 117 -2.85 -3.66 -0.34
C LEU A 117 -4.06 -3.03 0.36
N PHE A 118 -5.20 -2.96 -0.33
CA PHE A 118 -6.42 -2.37 0.24
C PHE A 118 -6.91 -3.18 1.46
N SER A 119 -7.00 -4.50 1.34
CA SER A 119 -7.45 -5.38 2.42
C SER A 119 -6.57 -5.25 3.65
N ARG A 120 -5.24 -5.22 3.50
CA ARG A 120 -4.31 -5.09 4.62
C ARG A 120 -4.46 -3.74 5.32
N PHE A 121 -4.54 -2.64 4.56
CA PHE A 121 -4.73 -1.31 5.14
C PHE A 121 -6.07 -1.18 5.85
N TYR A 122 -7.14 -1.74 5.26
CA TYR A 122 -8.46 -1.75 5.85
C TYR A 122 -8.48 -2.51 7.18
N GLN A 123 -7.95 -3.73 7.20
CA GLN A 123 -7.96 -4.57 8.41
C GLN A 123 -7.08 -3.98 9.52
N ALA A 124 -5.90 -3.47 9.19
CA ALA A 124 -5.03 -2.81 10.16
C ALA A 124 -5.68 -1.56 10.75
N SER A 125 -6.31 -0.74 9.90
CA SER A 125 -7.03 0.47 10.34
C SER A 125 -8.22 0.11 11.23
N LEU A 126 -9.01 -0.89 10.84
CA LEU A 126 -10.18 -1.33 11.60
C LEU A 126 -9.80 -1.88 12.97
N ALA A 127 -8.77 -2.72 13.05
CA ALA A 127 -8.26 -3.25 14.31
C ALA A 127 -7.76 -2.12 15.23
N PHE A 128 -6.99 -1.18 14.68
CA PHE A 128 -6.48 -0.04 15.43
C PHE A 128 -7.60 0.85 15.97
N GLN A 129 -8.57 1.22 15.14
CA GLN A 129 -9.67 2.10 15.57
C GLN A 129 -10.59 1.42 16.57
N LYS A 130 -10.86 0.11 16.43
CA LYS A 130 -11.62 -0.67 17.43
C LYS A 130 -10.93 -0.66 18.79
N GLN A 131 -9.63 -0.91 18.81
CA GLN A 131 -8.84 -0.87 20.04
C GLN A 131 -8.84 0.52 20.67
N ARG A 132 -8.65 1.57 19.86
CA ARG A 132 -8.66 2.96 20.33
C ARG A 132 -10.02 3.37 20.93
N CYS A 133 -11.12 3.05 20.27
CA CYS A 133 -12.47 3.31 20.78
C CYS A 133 -12.70 2.64 22.14
N ALA A 134 -12.30 1.37 22.27
CA ALA A 134 -12.40 0.62 23.52
C ALA A 134 -11.55 1.24 24.65
N GLN A 135 -10.29 1.60 24.35
CA GLN A 135 -9.37 2.18 25.35
C GLN A 135 -9.80 3.57 25.85
N LEU A 136 -10.36 4.40 24.96
CA LEU A 136 -10.77 5.76 25.30
C LEU A 136 -12.23 5.87 25.75
N GLY A 137 -13.00 4.77 25.68
CA GLY A 137 -14.43 4.79 26.00
C GLY A 137 -15.26 5.67 25.06
N ILE A 138 -14.82 5.82 23.81
CA ILE A 138 -15.48 6.66 22.80
C ILE A 138 -16.19 5.81 21.75
N GLN A 139 -17.25 6.37 21.15
CA GLN A 139 -17.96 5.77 20.03
C GLN A 139 -17.76 6.64 18.77
N PRO A 140 -17.58 6.02 17.59
CA PRO A 140 -17.46 6.77 16.35
C PRO A 140 -18.83 7.31 15.91
N GLY A 141 -18.85 8.49 15.30
CA GLY A 141 -20.08 9.09 14.76
C GLY A 141 -20.61 8.43 13.48
N ALA A 142 -19.87 7.48 12.92
CA ALA A 142 -20.24 6.66 11.77
C ALA A 142 -19.64 5.25 11.93
N PRO A 143 -20.12 4.22 11.20
CA PRO A 143 -19.54 2.87 11.27
C PRO A 143 -18.03 2.89 10.96
N LEU A 144 -17.23 2.18 11.76
CA LEU A 144 -15.77 2.12 11.57
C LEU A 144 -15.40 1.53 10.20
N GLU A 145 -16.23 0.65 9.66
CA GLU A 145 -16.09 0.05 8.34
C GLU A 145 -16.07 1.15 7.25
N VAL A 146 -16.95 2.14 7.35
CA VAL A 146 -17.02 3.27 6.41
C VAL A 146 -15.78 4.15 6.54
N ILE A 147 -15.40 4.48 7.78
CA ILE A 147 -14.24 5.33 8.08
C ILE A 147 -12.94 4.66 7.57
N CYS A 148 -12.74 3.38 7.90
CA CYS A 148 -11.53 2.64 7.54
C CYS A 148 -11.46 2.31 6.05
N SER A 149 -12.59 2.08 5.40
CA SER A 149 -12.66 1.93 3.93
C SER A 149 -12.25 3.22 3.23
N SER A 150 -12.79 4.37 3.65
CA SER A 150 -12.41 5.69 3.13
C SER A 150 -10.92 5.98 3.34
N LEU A 151 -10.40 5.70 4.54
CA LEU A 151 -9.00 5.92 4.86
C LEU A 151 -8.06 5.08 3.98
N SER A 152 -8.39 3.81 3.79
CA SER A 152 -7.63 2.90 2.93
C SER A 152 -7.67 3.37 1.47
N GLY A 153 -8.86 3.79 1.00
CA GLY A 153 -9.03 4.34 -0.33
C GLY A 153 -8.21 5.61 -0.58
N GLN A 154 -8.18 6.54 0.38
CA GLN A 154 -7.36 7.76 0.28
C GLN A 154 -5.87 7.46 0.17
N LEU A 155 -5.36 6.50 0.96
CA LEU A 155 -3.97 6.09 0.87
C LEU A 155 -3.62 5.48 -0.49
N ILE A 156 -4.46 4.55 -0.96
CA ILE A 156 -4.26 3.92 -2.27
C ILE A 156 -4.36 4.95 -3.40
N GLY A 157 -5.32 5.86 -3.34
CA GLY A 157 -5.50 6.93 -4.32
C GLY A 157 -4.30 7.87 -4.36
N MET A 158 -3.82 8.32 -3.19
CA MET A 158 -2.63 9.17 -3.10
C MET A 158 -1.39 8.45 -3.64
N LEU A 159 -1.17 7.20 -3.22
CA LEU A 159 -0.05 6.39 -3.68
C LEU A 159 -0.05 6.24 -5.22
N ARG A 160 -1.22 5.92 -5.79
CA ARG A 160 -1.40 5.81 -7.24
C ARG A 160 -1.09 7.12 -7.95
N TRP A 161 -1.64 8.23 -7.45
CA TRP A 161 -1.42 9.56 -8.03
C TRP A 161 0.06 9.96 -7.98
N MET A 162 0.73 9.78 -6.84
CA MET A 162 2.15 10.11 -6.68
C MET A 162 3.07 9.30 -7.59
N LEU A 163 2.78 8.02 -7.80
CA LEU A 163 3.62 7.14 -8.65
C LEU A 163 3.40 7.36 -10.16
N GLN A 164 2.32 8.05 -10.53
CA GLN A 164 1.97 8.34 -11.92
C GLN A 164 2.20 9.80 -12.31
N SER A 165 2.25 10.71 -11.34
CA SER A 165 2.33 12.14 -11.62
C SER A 165 3.78 12.60 -11.83
N PRO A 166 4.03 13.53 -12.78
CA PRO A 166 5.36 14.11 -13.00
C PRO A 166 5.75 15.15 -11.93
N THR A 167 4.86 15.45 -10.97
CA THR A 167 5.07 16.44 -9.92
C THR A 167 6.00 15.94 -8.82
N GLU A 168 7.01 16.74 -8.48
CA GLU A 168 7.92 16.52 -7.35
C GLU A 168 7.25 16.83 -6.00
N VAL A 169 6.17 16.11 -5.67
CA VAL A 169 5.59 16.19 -4.32
C VAL A 169 6.45 15.39 -3.36
N ASN A 170 7.04 16.06 -2.37
CA ASN A 170 7.74 15.40 -1.28
C ASN A 170 6.76 14.58 -0.42
N ARG A 171 7.18 13.38 0.00
CA ARG A 171 6.50 12.49 0.95
C ARG A 171 5.89 13.22 2.14
N GLU A 172 6.62 14.12 2.79
CA GLU A 172 6.15 14.83 3.99
C GLU A 172 4.96 15.74 3.72
N GLN A 173 4.98 16.40 2.56
CA GLN A 173 3.88 17.22 2.09
C GLN A 173 2.63 16.38 1.85
N ALA A 174 2.78 15.24 1.16
CA ALA A 174 1.69 14.31 0.92
C ALA A 174 1.08 13.75 2.21
N VAL A 175 1.92 13.35 3.19
CA VAL A 175 1.47 12.91 4.52
C VAL A 175 0.69 14.02 5.23
N SER A 176 1.19 15.26 5.18
CA SER A 176 0.53 16.42 5.79
C SER A 176 -0.86 16.66 5.18
N TRP A 177 -0.95 16.71 3.86
CA TRP A 177 -2.23 16.91 3.15
C TRP A 177 -3.23 15.80 3.42
N MET A 178 -2.80 14.53 3.39
CA MET A 178 -3.67 13.41 3.73
C MET A 178 -4.20 13.52 5.17
N ARG A 179 -3.32 13.88 6.12
CA ARG A 179 -3.71 14.03 7.52
C ARG A 179 -4.70 15.17 7.70
N GLN A 180 -4.43 16.32 7.09
CA GLN A 180 -5.34 17.46 7.10
C GLN A 180 -6.70 17.07 6.51
N MET A 181 -6.74 16.53 5.28
CA MET A 181 -7.99 16.12 4.62
C MET A 181 -8.80 15.15 5.49
N PHE A 182 -8.14 14.22 6.17
CA PHE A 182 -8.82 13.28 7.04
C PHE A 182 -9.36 13.92 8.32
N LEU A 183 -8.61 14.83 8.94
CA LEU A 183 -8.99 15.44 10.23
C LEU A 183 -10.01 16.58 10.08
N TYR A 184 -9.94 17.36 9.00
CA TYR A 184 -10.73 18.58 8.84
C TYR A 184 -11.50 18.66 7.52
N GLY A 185 -11.39 17.64 6.65
CA GLY A 185 -12.07 17.62 5.35
C GLY A 185 -11.42 18.51 4.29
N VAL A 186 -12.00 18.52 3.09
CA VAL A 186 -11.45 19.28 1.95
C VAL A 186 -11.68 20.79 2.04
N GLN A 187 -12.65 21.25 2.85
CA GLN A 187 -13.01 22.66 2.98
C GLN A 187 -11.83 23.55 3.42
N GLN A 188 -10.91 23.02 4.22
CA GLN A 188 -9.74 23.77 4.68
C GLN A 188 -8.74 24.10 3.56
N PHE A 189 -8.84 23.44 2.40
CA PHE A 189 -7.96 23.65 1.24
C PHE A 189 -8.57 24.60 0.21
N LEU A 190 -9.78 25.09 0.47
CA LEU A 190 -10.47 26.02 -0.42
C LEU A 190 -10.22 27.43 0.07
N GLU A 191 -9.47 28.20 -0.70
CA GLU A 191 -9.35 29.63 -0.51
C GLU A 191 -10.45 30.35 -1.31
N PRO A 192 -11.03 31.46 -0.80
CA PRO A 192 -11.91 32.31 -1.60
C PRO A 192 -11.24 32.70 -2.91
N ALA A 193 -11.97 32.72 -4.03
CA ALA A 193 -11.41 33.09 -5.34
C ALA A 193 -10.73 34.48 -5.33
N GLU A 194 -11.16 35.37 -4.42
CA GLU A 194 -10.63 36.72 -4.23
C GLU A 194 -9.24 36.77 -3.57
N SER A 195 -8.77 35.68 -2.95
CA SER A 195 -7.44 35.62 -2.31
C SER A 195 -6.35 35.00 -3.19
N ILE A 196 -6.69 34.54 -4.41
CA ILE A 196 -5.72 34.01 -5.37
C ILE A 196 -5.24 35.15 -6.28
N PRO A 197 -4.01 35.67 -6.13
CA PRO A 197 -3.52 36.74 -6.99
C PRO A 197 -3.47 36.27 -8.45
N GLY A 198 -4.28 36.90 -9.31
CA GLY A 198 -4.27 36.69 -10.76
C GLY A 198 -5.50 36.00 -11.37
N VAL A 199 -6.55 35.71 -10.60
CA VAL A 199 -7.82 35.23 -11.18
C VAL A 199 -8.69 36.44 -11.59
N PRO A 200 -9.02 36.63 -12.88
CA PRO A 200 -9.90 37.72 -13.28
C PRO A 200 -11.30 37.50 -12.71
N HIS A 201 -11.81 38.50 -11.99
CA HIS A 201 -13.20 38.55 -11.57
C HIS A 201 -14.09 38.64 -12.81
N ASN A 202 -15.06 37.72 -12.93
CA ASN A 202 -16.10 37.74 -13.95
C ASN A 202 -17.45 37.97 -13.28
#